data_AF-A0A2P2K0M8-F1
#
_entry.id   AF-A0A2P2K0M8-F1
#
_cell.length_a   1.000
_cell.length_b   1.000
_cell.length_c   1.000
_cell.angle_alpha   90.00
_cell.angle_beta   90.00
_cell.angle_gamma   90.00
#
_symmetry.space_group_name_H-M   'P 1'
#
loop_
_entity.id
_entity.type
_entity.pdbx_description
1 polymer ?
#
loop_
_entity_poly.entity_id
_entity_poly.type
_entity_poly.pdbx_seq_one_letter_code
_entity_poly.pdbx_strand_id
1 'polypeptide(L)'
;MANTMLLLTLKVLMVLAFAGWVSLWLLKPTKLWTRKWKGAEESAALTVFGYYGLDFTTFSFPVIALAIIGLIYLNLQSSEPIRSRKARNSITGFSNPVVVKSFVGVLSSVEIVAVSFFILFLAWTFYARISSDFKKLLPVKSLVLNLWQLKYLRVATRFGLLAEACLALLLLPILRGLAVFQLIGIQFETSVRYHIWLGTSMIFFATVHGASTLFVWGISHHIQDEIWRWQRKGRIYLAGELALVTGIVIWITSLPQIRRKKFEFFYYAHHLYIVFLLFFLFHAGDQHFYMVFPGIFLFGLDKLFRIIQSRPETCILSARVHPNRAIEVILPKDPSKFLSLLSHHFQWYHDSIVFYTKFLSYQSQV
;
A
#
# COMPACT_ATOMS: atom_id res chain seq x y z
N MET A 1 -22.22 2.21 29.19
CA MET A 1 -21.87 3.63 28.89
C MET A 1 -20.36 3.84 28.75
N ALA A 2 -19.53 3.34 29.67
CA ALA A 2 -18.06 3.47 29.60
C ALA A 2 -17.44 2.89 28.32
N ASN A 3 -17.85 1.69 27.88
CA ASN A 3 -17.36 1.09 26.62
C ASN A 3 -17.72 1.91 25.38
N THR A 4 -18.91 2.51 25.34
CA THR A 4 -19.37 3.33 24.21
C THR A 4 -18.57 4.63 24.09
N MET A 5 -18.31 5.29 25.22
CA MET A 5 -17.45 6.47 25.26
C MET A 5 -16.01 6.13 24.88
N LEU A 6 -15.47 5.01 25.38
CA LEU A 6 -14.14 4.54 25.01
C LEU A 6 -14.03 4.27 23.50
N LEU A 7 -14.98 3.53 22.91
CA LEU A 7 -15.01 3.27 21.46
C LEU A 7 -15.11 4.55 20.63
N LEU A 8 -15.88 5.53 21.09
CA LEU A 8 -15.97 6.85 20.43
C LEU A 8 -14.64 7.59 20.51
N THR A 9 -14.00 7.61 21.68
CA THR A 9 -12.68 8.23 21.87
C THR A 9 -11.62 7.59 20.97
N LEU A 10 -11.54 6.26 20.91
CA LEU A 10 -10.62 5.55 20.02
C LEU A 10 -10.88 5.89 18.55
N LYS A 11 -12.16 6.00 18.14
CA LYS A 11 -12.52 6.38 16.77
C LYS A 11 -12.09 7.81 16.44
N VAL A 12 -12.33 8.77 17.33
CA VAL A 12 -11.89 10.16 17.15
C VAL A 12 -10.36 10.24 17.08
N LEU A 13 -9.66 9.52 17.96
CA LEU A 13 -8.20 9.46 17.97
C LEU A 13 -7.64 8.93 16.65
N MET A 14 -8.23 7.87 16.10
CA MET A 14 -7.84 7.34 14.78
C MET A 14 -8.08 8.36 13.66
N VAL A 15 -9.24 9.03 13.64
CA VAL A 15 -9.52 10.05 12.62
C VAL A 15 -8.53 11.21 12.70
N LEU A 16 -8.21 11.70 13.91
CA LEU A 16 -7.24 12.78 14.12
C LEU A 16 -5.83 12.35 13.71
N ALA A 17 -5.39 11.16 14.10
CA ALA A 17 -4.07 10.63 13.72
C ALA A 17 -3.95 10.48 12.20
N PHE A 18 -4.97 9.96 11.53
CA PHE A 18 -5.00 9.84 10.07
C PHE A 18 -5.06 11.20 9.37
N ALA A 19 -5.87 12.14 9.85
CA ALA A 19 -5.97 13.48 9.28
C ALA A 19 -4.65 14.26 9.45
N GLY A 20 -4.02 14.17 10.62
CA GLY A 20 -2.69 14.72 10.86
C GLY A 20 -1.66 14.10 9.91
N TRP A 21 -1.69 12.78 9.76
CA TRP A 21 -0.82 12.06 8.84
C TRP A 21 -0.95 12.53 7.39
N VAL A 22 -2.17 12.60 6.86
CA VAL A 22 -2.44 13.11 5.51
C VAL A 22 -2.01 14.57 5.35
N SER A 23 -2.20 15.39 6.38
CA SER A 23 -1.80 16.81 6.36
C SER A 23 -0.28 16.96 6.20
N LEU A 24 0.52 16.09 6.82
CA LEU A 24 1.97 16.10 6.66
C LEU A 24 2.37 15.85 5.19
N TRP A 25 1.74 14.86 4.55
CA TRP A 25 1.96 14.57 3.12
C TRP A 25 1.54 15.74 2.21
N LEU A 26 0.42 16.41 2.51
CA LEU A 26 -0.04 17.59 1.74
C LEU A 26 0.87 18.81 1.92
N LEU A 27 1.43 19.02 3.11
CA LEU A 27 2.32 20.14 3.40
C LEU A 27 3.73 19.90 2.86
N LYS A 28 4.20 18.65 2.84
CA LYS A 28 5.56 18.25 2.42
C LYS A 28 6.08 18.94 1.14
N PRO A 29 5.33 19.01 0.02
CA PRO A 29 5.84 19.63 -1.21
C PRO A 29 5.92 21.17 -1.15
N THR A 30 5.40 21.80 -0.10
CA THR A 30 5.32 23.27 0.00
C THR A 30 6.63 23.91 0.48
N LYS A 31 6.84 25.17 0.11
CA LYS A 31 7.99 25.96 0.62
C LYS A 31 7.94 26.13 2.14
N LEU A 32 6.73 26.27 2.70
CA LEU A 32 6.52 26.40 4.14
C LEU A 32 7.12 25.21 4.88
N TRP A 33 6.78 23.99 4.44
CA TRP A 33 7.34 22.75 4.97
C TRP A 33 8.86 22.74 4.83
N THR A 34 9.40 22.90 3.61
CA THR A 34 10.86 22.80 3.40
C THR A 34 11.68 23.77 4.26
N ARG A 35 11.15 24.96 4.61
CA ARG A 35 11.84 25.93 5.46
C ARG A 35 11.68 25.62 6.94
N LYS A 36 10.45 25.36 7.39
CA LYS A 36 10.16 25.13 8.81
C LYS A 36 10.63 23.75 9.27
N TRP A 37 10.42 22.74 8.44
CA TRP A 37 10.80 21.36 8.71
C TRP A 37 12.31 21.20 8.78
N LYS A 38 13.06 21.81 7.86
CA LYS A 38 14.53 21.79 7.91
C LYS A 38 15.07 22.38 9.23
N GLY A 39 14.51 23.50 9.70
CA GLY A 39 14.88 24.06 11.00
C GLY A 39 14.51 23.13 12.17
N ALA A 40 13.41 22.39 12.07
CA ALA A 40 13.02 21.40 13.06
C ALA A 40 13.96 20.18 13.06
N GLU A 41 14.37 19.69 11.89
CA GLU A 41 15.38 18.63 11.75
C GLU A 41 16.72 19.06 12.35
N GLU A 42 17.20 20.26 12.01
CA GLU A 42 18.46 20.82 12.53
C GLU A 42 18.40 20.96 14.07
N SER A 43 17.24 21.35 14.62
CA SER A 43 17.05 21.45 16.08
C SER A 43 16.95 20.08 16.75
N ALA A 44 16.33 19.09 16.10
CA ALA A 44 16.17 17.74 16.61
C ALA A 44 17.46 16.92 16.49
N ALA A 45 18.40 17.31 15.62
CA ALA A 45 19.65 16.60 15.37
C ALA A 45 20.52 16.42 16.62
N LEU A 46 20.43 17.35 17.58
CA LEU A 46 21.17 17.31 18.85
C LEU A 46 20.40 16.60 19.98
N THR A 47 19.19 16.11 19.70
CA THR A 47 18.34 15.40 20.67
C THR A 47 18.44 13.88 20.48
N VAL A 48 17.66 13.11 21.25
CA VAL A 48 17.53 11.64 21.12
C VAL A 48 17.09 11.22 19.71
N PHE A 49 16.43 12.10 18.96
CA PHE A 49 16.03 11.82 17.58
C PHE A 49 17.21 11.79 16.60
N GLY A 50 18.33 12.43 16.91
CA GLY A 50 19.47 12.50 15.98
C GLY A 50 19.10 13.08 14.62
N TYR A 51 19.94 12.85 13.61
CA TYR A 51 19.81 13.49 12.29
C TYR A 51 18.54 13.07 11.52
N TYR A 52 18.06 11.84 11.72
CA TYR A 52 16.96 11.27 10.94
C TYR A 52 15.72 10.88 11.75
N GLY A 53 15.80 10.87 13.07
CA GLY A 53 14.74 10.32 13.92
C GLY A 53 13.46 11.16 13.92
N LEU A 54 13.54 12.47 13.64
CA LEU A 54 12.34 13.31 13.54
C LEU A 54 11.48 12.90 12.34
N ASP A 55 12.10 12.75 11.17
CA ASP A 55 11.46 12.25 9.96
C ASP A 55 10.91 10.84 10.19
N PHE A 56 11.76 9.93 10.69
CA PHE A 56 11.34 8.56 10.97
C PHE A 56 10.12 8.49 11.89
N THR A 57 10.13 9.23 12.99
CA THR A 57 9.05 9.23 14.00
C THR A 57 7.79 9.84 13.42
N THR A 58 7.92 11.01 12.79
CA THR A 58 6.78 11.72 12.19
C THR A 58 6.12 10.88 11.11
N PHE A 59 6.93 10.16 10.32
CA PHE A 59 6.44 9.34 9.23
C PHE A 59 5.97 7.93 9.63
N SER A 60 6.48 7.37 10.73
CA SER A 60 6.12 6.01 11.15
C SER A 60 5.11 5.93 12.27
N PHE A 61 5.21 6.82 13.25
CA PHE A 61 4.40 6.75 14.45
C PHE A 61 2.90 6.81 14.17
N PRO A 62 2.36 7.74 13.35
CA PRO A 62 0.92 7.83 13.14
C PRO A 62 0.32 6.56 12.53
N VAL A 63 1.01 5.95 11.55
CA VAL A 63 0.53 4.74 10.85
C VAL A 63 0.56 3.53 11.78
N ILE A 64 1.63 3.38 12.56
CA ILE A 64 1.75 2.28 13.53
C ILE A 64 0.73 2.45 14.66
N ALA A 65 0.57 3.67 15.18
CA ALA A 65 -0.42 3.98 16.21
C ALA A 65 -1.84 3.68 15.72
N LEU A 66 -2.17 4.02 14.47
CA LEU A 66 -3.46 3.67 13.86
C LEU A 66 -3.71 2.16 13.84
N ALA A 67 -2.71 1.35 13.50
CA ALA A 67 -2.83 -0.10 13.51
C ALA A 67 -3.07 -0.63 14.94
N ILE A 68 -2.32 -0.15 15.93
CA ILE A 68 -2.46 -0.58 17.34
C ILE A 68 -3.82 -0.18 17.90
N ILE A 69 -4.20 1.09 17.77
CA ILE A 69 -5.50 1.61 18.24
C ILE A 69 -6.64 0.88 17.54
N GLY A 70 -6.48 0.60 16.25
CA GLY A 70 -7.42 -0.18 15.46
C GLY A 70 -7.65 -1.59 15.98
N LEU A 71 -6.57 -2.31 16.30
CA LEU A 71 -6.67 -3.64 16.91
C LEU A 71 -7.39 -3.61 18.26
N ILE A 72 -7.07 -2.63 19.12
CA ILE A 72 -7.74 -2.43 20.41
C ILE A 72 -9.24 -2.17 20.18
N TYR A 73 -9.57 -1.27 19.26
CA TYR A 73 -10.95 -0.93 18.92
C TYR A 73 -11.76 -2.16 18.48
N LEU A 74 -11.21 -2.99 17.59
CA LEU A 74 -11.89 -4.19 17.09
C LEU A 74 -12.06 -5.26 18.17
N ASN A 75 -11.05 -5.43 19.03
CA ASN A 75 -11.14 -6.37 20.15
C ASN A 75 -12.27 -5.97 21.12
N LEU A 76 -12.32 -4.69 21.50
CA LEU A 76 -13.39 -4.15 22.34
C LEU A 76 -14.77 -4.25 21.68
N GLN A 77 -14.87 -3.99 20.38
CA GLN A 77 -16.11 -4.13 19.63
C GLN A 77 -16.59 -5.59 19.55
N SER A 78 -15.67 -6.55 19.43
CA SER A 78 -16.00 -7.99 19.38
C SER A 78 -16.46 -8.56 20.73
N SER A 79 -16.18 -7.85 21.82
CA SER A 79 -16.52 -8.27 23.19
C SER A 79 -17.92 -7.83 23.64
N GLU A 80 -18.61 -6.97 22.88
CA GLU A 80 -19.98 -6.56 23.17
C GLU A 80 -20.98 -7.66 22.72
N PRO A 81 -21.93 -8.09 23.57
CA PRO A 81 -22.94 -9.08 23.19
C PRO A 81 -23.76 -8.56 22.01
N ILE A 82 -24.03 -9.45 21.04
CA ILE A 82 -24.75 -9.16 19.79
C ILE A 82 -26.14 -8.61 20.13
N ARG A 83 -26.28 -7.29 20.23
CA ARG A 83 -27.59 -6.64 20.14
C ARG A 83 -28.05 -6.78 18.69
N SER A 84 -29.01 -7.68 18.48
CA SER A 84 -29.76 -7.77 17.23
C SER A 84 -30.30 -6.38 16.88
N ARG A 85 -30.29 -6.06 15.58
CA ARG A 85 -30.34 -4.72 14.96
C ARG A 85 -29.03 -3.93 15.05
N LYS A 86 -28.13 -4.27 14.13
CA LYS A 86 -27.23 -3.28 13.53
C LYS A 86 -28.13 -2.16 12.98
N ALA A 87 -28.22 -1.04 13.70
CA ALA A 87 -28.84 0.17 13.18
C ALA A 87 -28.19 0.45 11.82
N ARG A 88 -29.03 0.56 10.79
CA ARG A 88 -28.63 0.81 9.41
C ARG A 88 -27.83 2.12 9.40
N ASN A 89 -26.50 2.02 9.40
CA ASN A 89 -25.64 3.19 9.32
C ASN A 89 -26.00 3.95 8.02
N SER A 90 -26.22 5.26 8.12
CA SER A 90 -26.61 6.18 7.04
C SER A 90 -25.66 6.14 5.82
N ILE A 91 -24.46 5.56 5.97
CA ILE A 91 -23.47 5.35 4.90
C ILE A 91 -23.96 4.30 3.86
N THR A 92 -24.94 3.46 4.19
CA THR A 92 -25.48 2.43 3.28
C THR A 92 -26.12 2.95 1.99
N GLY A 93 -26.45 4.25 1.90
CA GLY A 93 -26.94 4.86 0.65
C GLY A 93 -25.85 5.09 -0.41
N PHE A 94 -24.57 5.21 -0.01
CA PHE A 94 -23.45 5.53 -0.91
C PHE A 94 -22.61 4.31 -1.33
N SER A 95 -22.91 3.13 -0.77
CA SER A 95 -22.26 1.87 -1.10
C SER A 95 -22.85 1.20 -2.35
N ASN A 96 -23.87 1.80 -2.96
CA ASN A 96 -24.48 1.26 -4.18
C ASN A 96 -23.46 1.25 -5.32
N PRO A 97 -23.40 0.15 -6.10
CA PRO A 97 -22.50 0.04 -7.24
C PRO A 97 -22.91 1.04 -8.32
N VAL A 98 -22.06 2.02 -8.61
CA VAL A 98 -22.34 3.06 -9.63
C VAL A 98 -21.71 2.71 -10.97
N VAL A 99 -20.51 2.13 -10.95
CA VAL A 99 -19.81 1.72 -12.17
C VAL A 99 -19.54 0.22 -12.11
N VAL A 100 -20.10 -0.51 -13.07
CA VAL A 100 -19.82 -1.92 -13.31
C VAL A 100 -19.10 -2.01 -14.66
N LYS A 101 -17.76 -2.10 -14.64
CA LYS A 101 -16.96 -2.34 -15.85
C LYS A 101 -16.12 -3.58 -15.65
N SER A 102 -16.02 -4.44 -16.67
CA SER A 102 -15.23 -5.68 -16.65
C SER A 102 -13.78 -5.46 -16.18
N PHE A 103 -13.18 -4.32 -16.56
CA PHE A 103 -11.78 -4.00 -16.25
C PHE A 103 -11.57 -3.30 -14.90
N VAL A 104 -12.57 -2.54 -14.42
CA VAL A 104 -12.47 -1.70 -13.20
C VAL A 104 -13.15 -2.36 -12.00
N GLY A 105 -13.98 -3.38 -12.25
CA GLY A 105 -14.83 -4.01 -11.26
C GLY A 105 -16.03 -3.14 -10.90
N VAL A 106 -16.67 -3.51 -9.79
CA VAL A 106 -17.79 -2.77 -9.21
C VAL A 106 -17.23 -1.68 -8.29
N LEU A 107 -17.44 -0.41 -8.66
CA LEU A 107 -17.03 0.77 -7.89
C LEU A 107 -18.24 1.38 -7.18
N SER A 108 -18.11 1.59 -5.88
CA SER A 108 -19.03 2.40 -5.07
C SER A 108 -18.73 3.90 -5.20
N SER A 109 -19.71 4.75 -4.89
CA SER A 109 -19.51 6.21 -4.87
C SER A 109 -18.39 6.64 -3.92
N VAL A 110 -18.25 5.96 -2.78
CA VAL A 110 -17.19 6.23 -1.80
C VAL A 110 -15.80 5.94 -2.39
N GLU A 111 -15.65 4.85 -3.13
CA GLU A 111 -14.38 4.53 -3.80
C GLU A 111 -14.03 5.54 -4.89
N ILE A 112 -15.02 6.02 -5.65
CA ILE A 112 -14.80 7.07 -6.66
C ILE A 112 -14.28 8.35 -5.99
N VAL A 113 -14.90 8.76 -4.88
CA VAL A 113 -14.46 9.92 -4.10
C VAL A 113 -13.05 9.71 -3.55
N ALA A 114 -12.76 8.54 -2.99
CA ALA A 114 -11.42 8.21 -2.46
C ALA A 114 -10.34 8.23 -3.55
N VAL A 115 -10.61 7.62 -4.71
CA VAL A 115 -9.70 7.63 -5.88
C VAL A 115 -9.50 9.07 -6.38
N SER A 116 -10.56 9.87 -6.44
CA SER A 116 -10.48 11.28 -6.86
C SER A 116 -9.60 12.10 -5.92
N PHE A 117 -9.77 11.95 -4.61
CA PHE A 117 -8.89 12.62 -3.63
C PHE A 117 -7.44 12.16 -3.74
N PHE A 118 -7.19 10.87 -3.99
CA PHE A 118 -5.84 10.37 -4.20
C PHE A 118 -5.20 10.95 -5.48
N ILE A 119 -5.94 11.05 -6.57
CA ILE A 119 -5.48 11.71 -7.82
C ILE A 119 -5.17 13.19 -7.57
N LEU A 120 -6.04 13.91 -6.87
CA LEU A 120 -5.82 15.31 -6.50
C LEU A 120 -4.56 15.47 -5.63
N PHE A 121 -4.33 14.55 -4.69
CA PHE A 121 -3.12 14.53 -3.86
C PHE A 121 -1.85 14.32 -4.70
N LEU A 122 -1.87 13.38 -5.66
CA LEU A 122 -0.75 13.17 -6.57
C LEU A 122 -0.50 14.41 -7.46
N ALA A 123 -1.57 14.99 -8.01
CA ALA A 123 -1.49 16.20 -8.83
C ALA A 123 -0.95 17.39 -8.03
N TRP A 124 -1.41 17.59 -6.79
CA TRP A 124 -0.90 18.61 -5.88
C TRP A 124 0.59 18.42 -5.60
N THR A 125 0.99 17.20 -5.25
CA THR A 125 2.39 16.85 -4.95
C THR A 125 3.28 17.14 -6.15
N PHE A 126 2.84 16.76 -7.34
CA PHE A 126 3.55 17.03 -8.59
C PHE A 126 3.66 18.55 -8.86
N TYR A 127 2.53 19.25 -8.85
CA TYR A 127 2.45 20.69 -9.17
C TYR A 127 3.27 21.56 -8.21
N ALA A 128 3.09 21.38 -6.89
CA ALA A 128 3.78 22.16 -5.88
C ALA A 128 5.31 21.97 -5.97
N ARG A 129 5.77 20.76 -6.30
CA ARG A 129 7.19 20.47 -6.41
C ARG A 129 7.79 20.93 -7.74
N ILE A 130 7.12 20.71 -8.86
CA ILE A 130 7.65 21.12 -10.17
C ILE A 130 7.67 22.65 -10.32
N SER A 131 6.65 23.34 -9.80
CA SER A 131 6.63 24.81 -9.78
C SER A 131 7.76 25.40 -8.93
N SER A 132 8.12 24.74 -7.84
CA SER A 132 9.28 25.11 -7.00
C SER A 132 10.61 24.87 -7.73
N ASP A 133 10.73 23.73 -8.42
CA ASP A 133 11.94 23.38 -9.20
C ASP A 133 12.19 24.38 -10.31
N PHE A 134 11.16 24.73 -11.08
CA PHE A 134 11.28 25.67 -12.18
C PHE A 134 11.64 27.09 -11.72
N LYS A 135 11.23 27.48 -10.51
CA LYS A 135 11.65 28.74 -9.87
C LYS A 135 13.09 28.73 -9.37
N LYS A 136 13.67 27.54 -9.11
CA LYS A 136 15.02 27.34 -8.56
C LYS A 136 15.94 26.62 -9.54
N LEU A 137 15.72 26.78 -10.84
CA LEU A 137 16.55 26.16 -11.88
C LEU A 137 17.97 26.71 -11.80
N LEU A 138 18.85 25.97 -11.12
CA LEU A 138 20.29 26.16 -11.16
C LEU A 138 20.86 25.14 -12.17
N PRO A 139 21.79 25.56 -13.06
CA PRO A 139 22.48 24.62 -13.93
C PRO A 139 23.20 23.57 -13.06
N VAL A 140 22.97 22.29 -13.36
CA VAL A 140 23.61 21.19 -12.64
C VAL A 140 25.07 21.13 -13.10
N LYS A 141 26.02 21.53 -12.25
CA LYS A 141 27.44 21.62 -12.64
C LYS A 141 28.04 20.29 -13.12
N SER A 142 27.47 19.15 -12.73
CA SER A 142 28.00 17.81 -13.03
C SER A 142 27.50 17.20 -14.35
N LEU A 143 26.38 17.71 -14.89
CA LEU A 143 25.81 17.26 -16.16
C LEU A 143 25.64 18.52 -17.00
N VAL A 144 26.40 18.65 -18.09
CA VAL A 144 26.34 19.83 -18.98
C VAL A 144 25.04 19.77 -19.80
N LEU A 145 23.91 19.99 -19.12
CA LEU A 145 22.56 19.89 -19.69
C LEU A 145 22.07 21.25 -20.15
N ASN A 146 21.45 21.25 -21.33
CA ASN A 146 20.70 22.40 -21.82
C ASN A 146 19.45 22.63 -20.97
N LEU A 147 18.89 23.85 -21.03
CA LEU A 147 17.76 24.24 -20.18
C LEU A 147 16.54 23.32 -20.31
N TRP A 148 16.21 22.87 -21.53
CA TRP A 148 15.09 21.95 -21.71
C TRP A 148 15.39 20.60 -21.06
N GLN A 149 16.58 20.03 -21.27
CA GLN A 149 16.98 18.73 -20.73
C GLN A 149 16.94 18.75 -19.21
N LEU A 150 17.40 19.84 -18.60
CA LEU A 150 17.31 20.04 -17.16
C LEU A 150 15.84 20.10 -16.69
N LYS A 151 14.97 20.88 -17.36
CA LYS A 151 13.55 20.95 -17.02
C LYS A 151 12.88 19.57 -17.11
N TYR A 152 13.17 18.81 -18.16
CA TYR A 152 12.63 17.48 -18.36
C TYR A 152 13.14 16.48 -17.32
N LEU A 153 14.43 16.53 -16.98
CA LEU A 153 15.00 15.71 -15.91
C LEU A 153 14.34 16.02 -14.55
N ARG A 154 14.00 17.29 -14.27
CA ARG A 154 13.23 17.66 -13.07
C ARG A 154 11.84 17.01 -13.09
N VAL A 155 11.12 17.09 -14.21
CA VAL A 155 9.82 16.41 -14.40
C VAL A 155 9.96 14.91 -14.17
N ALA A 156 10.92 14.25 -14.83
CA ALA A 156 11.21 12.83 -14.67
C ALA A 156 11.46 12.47 -13.20
N THR A 157 12.25 13.27 -12.48
CA THR A 157 12.53 13.07 -11.05
C THR A 157 11.26 13.18 -10.18
N ARG A 158 10.27 13.99 -10.58
CA ARG A 158 9.00 14.13 -9.84
C ARG A 158 8.09 12.93 -10.00
N PHE A 159 8.13 12.24 -11.13
CA PHE A 159 7.44 10.96 -11.29
C PHE A 159 7.94 9.90 -10.28
N GLY A 160 9.24 9.89 -9.93
CA GLY A 160 9.76 9.01 -8.88
C GLY A 160 9.13 9.25 -7.50
N LEU A 161 8.78 10.50 -7.18
CA LEU A 161 8.08 10.83 -5.93
C LEU A 161 6.59 10.43 -5.96
N LEU A 162 5.97 10.41 -7.14
CA LEU A 162 4.61 9.87 -7.26
C LEU A 162 4.62 8.35 -7.06
N ALA A 163 5.64 7.66 -7.58
CA ALA A 163 5.85 6.24 -7.31
C ALA A 163 6.05 5.96 -5.81
N GLU A 164 6.86 6.76 -5.11
CA GLU A 164 7.05 6.68 -3.65
C GLU A 164 5.74 6.86 -2.88
N ALA A 165 4.89 7.81 -3.27
CA ALA A 165 3.59 8.03 -2.64
C ALA A 165 2.67 6.80 -2.80
N CYS A 166 2.67 6.16 -3.97
CA CYS A 166 1.95 4.90 -4.17
C CYS A 166 2.56 3.76 -3.34
N LEU A 167 3.89 3.67 -3.28
CA LEU A 167 4.61 2.64 -2.52
C LEU A 167 4.36 2.75 -1.01
N ALA A 168 4.28 3.96 -0.46
CA ALA A 168 3.99 4.19 0.96
C ALA A 168 2.65 3.59 1.41
N LEU A 169 1.67 3.52 0.49
CA LEU A 169 0.36 2.93 0.75
C LEU A 169 0.25 1.47 0.27
N LEU A 170 1.17 0.99 -0.57
CA LEU A 170 1.05 -0.27 -1.32
C LEU A 170 0.81 -1.50 -0.44
N LEU A 171 1.47 -1.57 0.73
CA LEU A 171 1.44 -2.73 1.60
C LEU A 171 0.29 -2.71 2.62
N LEU A 172 -0.33 -1.55 2.85
CA LEU A 172 -1.41 -1.42 3.83
C LEU A 172 -2.67 -2.25 3.48
N PRO A 173 -3.12 -2.31 2.20
CA PRO A 173 -4.31 -3.08 1.85
C PRO A 173 -4.16 -4.60 1.99
N ILE A 174 -2.92 -5.12 2.06
CA ILE A 174 -2.66 -6.56 2.15
C ILE A 174 -2.43 -7.05 3.60
N LEU A 175 -2.57 -6.17 4.60
CA LEU A 175 -2.47 -6.52 6.02
C LEU A 175 -3.75 -7.23 6.51
N ARG A 176 -3.91 -8.56 6.28
CA ARG A 176 -5.18 -9.24 6.63
C ARG A 176 -5.44 -9.30 8.14
N GLY A 177 -4.39 -9.33 8.97
CA GLY A 177 -4.48 -9.52 10.42
C GLY A 177 -4.44 -8.21 11.21
N LEU A 178 -3.74 -7.19 10.68
CA LEU A 178 -3.66 -5.87 11.33
C LEU A 178 -4.85 -4.94 11.02
N ALA A 179 -5.88 -5.46 10.36
CA ALA A 179 -7.24 -4.95 10.37
C ALA A 179 -7.48 -3.47 9.98
N VAL A 180 -6.48 -2.77 9.43
CA VAL A 180 -6.58 -1.34 9.04
C VAL A 180 -7.79 -1.08 8.14
N PHE A 181 -8.06 -1.97 7.19
CA PHE A 181 -9.20 -1.89 6.29
C PHE A 181 -10.50 -2.47 6.89
N GLN A 182 -10.41 -3.35 7.89
CA GLN A 182 -11.58 -3.85 8.62
C GLN A 182 -12.21 -2.76 9.49
N LEU A 183 -11.43 -1.80 10.01
CA LEU A 183 -11.92 -0.64 10.78
C LEU A 183 -12.94 0.21 10.03
N ILE A 184 -12.78 0.29 8.71
CA ILE A 184 -13.66 1.02 7.80
C ILE A 184 -14.68 0.10 7.10
N GLY A 185 -14.78 -1.16 7.53
CA GLY A 185 -15.75 -2.14 7.03
C GLY A 185 -15.45 -2.67 5.62
N ILE A 186 -14.21 -2.53 5.14
CA ILE A 186 -13.80 -3.00 3.80
C ILE A 186 -13.37 -4.47 3.90
N GLN A 187 -13.95 -5.31 3.03
CA GLN A 187 -13.59 -6.72 2.93
C GLN A 187 -12.18 -6.89 2.34
N PHE A 188 -11.48 -7.95 2.75
CA PHE A 188 -10.10 -8.18 2.33
C PHE A 188 -9.96 -8.39 0.82
N GLU A 189 -10.93 -9.03 0.18
CA GLU A 189 -10.98 -9.23 -1.26
C GLU A 189 -11.00 -7.89 -2.00
N THR A 190 -11.69 -6.90 -1.43
CA THR A 190 -11.74 -5.53 -1.96
C THR A 190 -10.44 -4.78 -1.67
N SER A 191 -9.81 -4.99 -0.52
CA SER A 191 -8.53 -4.32 -0.22
C SER A 191 -7.38 -4.80 -1.13
N VAL A 192 -7.37 -6.07 -1.54
CA VAL A 192 -6.42 -6.57 -2.55
C VAL A 192 -6.53 -5.81 -3.88
N ARG A 193 -7.73 -5.36 -4.26
CA ARG A 193 -7.92 -4.54 -5.46
C ARG A 193 -7.16 -3.21 -5.34
N TYR A 194 -7.19 -2.57 -4.17
CA TYR A 194 -6.43 -1.33 -3.95
C TYR A 194 -4.93 -1.54 -4.03
N HIS A 195 -4.42 -2.68 -3.52
CA HIS A 195 -3.02 -3.06 -3.71
C HIS A 195 -2.64 -3.17 -5.19
N ILE A 196 -3.52 -3.77 -6.03
CA ILE A 196 -3.29 -3.87 -7.47
C ILE A 196 -3.27 -2.47 -8.12
N TRP A 197 -4.20 -1.58 -7.77
CA TRP A 197 -4.24 -0.21 -8.30
C TRP A 197 -3.02 0.61 -7.90
N LEU A 198 -2.63 0.56 -6.62
CA LEU A 198 -1.43 1.23 -6.10
C LEU A 198 -0.17 0.67 -6.74
N GLY A 199 -0.04 -0.65 -6.86
CA GLY A 199 1.13 -1.29 -7.46
C GLY A 199 1.27 -0.98 -8.94
N THR A 200 0.17 -0.98 -9.70
CA THR A 200 0.17 -0.60 -11.11
C THR A 200 0.52 0.87 -11.29
N SER A 201 -0.02 1.76 -10.45
CA SER A 201 0.28 3.20 -10.48
C SER A 201 1.75 3.47 -10.12
N MET A 202 2.26 2.79 -9.10
CA MET A 202 3.66 2.87 -8.68
C MET A 202 4.60 2.50 -9.83
N ILE A 203 4.36 1.36 -10.49
CA ILE A 203 5.21 0.89 -11.59
C ILE A 203 5.10 1.82 -12.79
N PHE A 204 3.91 2.30 -13.14
CA PHE A 204 3.74 3.29 -14.20
C PHE A 204 4.59 4.54 -13.94
N PHE A 205 4.48 5.15 -12.75
CA PHE A 205 5.25 6.35 -12.41
C PHE A 205 6.76 6.06 -12.33
N ALA A 206 7.16 4.91 -11.80
CA ALA A 206 8.56 4.49 -11.75
C ALA A 206 9.15 4.27 -13.15
N THR A 207 8.39 3.68 -14.08
CA THR A 207 8.80 3.52 -15.48
C THR A 207 8.92 4.86 -16.17
N VAL A 208 7.97 5.79 -16.01
CA VAL A 208 8.09 7.15 -16.55
C VAL A 208 9.33 7.85 -15.99
N HIS A 209 9.58 7.72 -14.68
CA HIS A 209 10.78 8.26 -14.02
C HIS A 209 12.08 7.69 -14.62
N GLY A 210 12.22 6.37 -14.66
CA GLY A 210 13.43 5.69 -15.13
C GLY A 210 13.65 5.90 -16.63
N ALA A 211 12.65 5.64 -17.46
CA ALA A 211 12.75 5.77 -18.91
C ALA A 211 13.07 7.21 -19.33
N SER A 212 12.46 8.21 -18.69
CA SER A 212 12.76 9.62 -18.96
C SER A 212 14.16 10.02 -18.54
N THR A 213 14.67 9.45 -17.44
CA THR A 213 16.04 9.71 -16.97
C THR A 213 17.06 9.10 -17.92
N LEU A 214 16.86 7.83 -18.32
CA LEU A 214 17.68 7.16 -19.34
C LEU A 214 17.66 7.91 -20.68
N PHE A 215 16.51 8.41 -21.10
CA PHE A 215 16.39 9.22 -22.31
C PHE A 215 17.25 10.48 -22.24
N VAL A 216 17.21 11.23 -21.14
CA VAL A 216 18.05 12.42 -20.95
C VAL A 216 19.53 12.07 -20.98
N TRP A 217 19.94 11.00 -20.30
CA TRP A 217 21.33 10.54 -20.31
C TRP A 217 21.80 10.10 -21.70
N GLY A 218 20.93 9.45 -22.48
CA GLY A 218 21.22 9.05 -23.87
C GLY A 218 21.49 10.25 -24.77
N ILE A 219 20.60 11.25 -24.78
CA ILE A 219 20.74 12.44 -25.64
C ILE A 219 21.84 13.42 -25.19
N SER A 220 22.30 13.30 -23.94
CA SER A 220 23.41 14.10 -23.40
C SER A 220 24.74 13.34 -23.43
N HIS A 221 24.75 12.15 -24.04
CA HIS A 221 25.94 11.29 -24.15
C HIS A 221 26.59 10.89 -22.81
N HIS A 222 25.83 10.94 -21.70
CA HIS A 222 26.29 10.56 -20.36
C HIS A 222 25.82 9.16 -19.93
N ILE A 223 25.08 8.44 -20.78
CA ILE A 223 24.44 7.18 -20.40
C ILE A 223 25.42 6.12 -19.91
N GLN A 224 26.59 5.97 -20.54
CA GLN A 224 27.57 4.95 -20.18
C GLN A 224 28.17 5.20 -18.78
N ASP A 225 28.35 6.46 -18.40
CA ASP A 225 28.92 6.84 -17.11
C ASP A 225 27.90 6.74 -15.97
N GLU A 226 26.63 7.08 -16.25
CA GLU A 226 25.61 7.20 -15.21
C GLU A 226 24.87 5.87 -14.92
N ILE A 227 24.67 5.02 -15.92
CA ILE A 227 23.90 3.75 -15.80
C ILE A 227 24.56 2.78 -14.78
N TRP A 228 25.89 2.71 -14.79
CA TRP A 228 26.67 1.81 -13.91
C TRP A 228 27.07 2.45 -12.59
N ARG A 229 26.58 3.67 -12.30
CA ARG A 229 27.14 4.48 -11.23
C ARG A 229 26.65 4.05 -9.85
N TRP A 230 27.58 3.52 -9.06
CA TRP A 230 27.40 3.29 -7.62
C TRP A 230 27.91 4.48 -6.79
N GLN A 231 27.05 5.45 -6.53
CA GLN A 231 27.42 6.69 -5.83
C GLN A 231 27.63 6.45 -4.32
N ARG A 232 28.66 7.07 -3.73
CA ARG A 232 28.93 6.98 -2.27
C ARG A 232 27.98 7.83 -1.41
N LYS A 233 27.39 8.87 -1.99
CA LYS A 233 26.46 9.80 -1.33
C LYS A 233 25.31 10.10 -2.27
N GLY A 234 24.10 10.21 -1.72
CA GLY A 234 22.90 10.49 -2.50
C GLY A 234 22.28 9.21 -3.08
N ARG A 235 21.65 9.36 -4.25
CA ARG A 235 20.83 8.31 -4.85
C ARG A 235 21.65 7.40 -5.74
N ILE A 236 21.72 6.12 -5.42
CA ILE A 236 22.48 5.16 -6.23
C ILE A 236 21.70 4.85 -7.51
N TYR A 237 22.28 5.16 -8.68
CA TYR A 237 21.60 5.04 -9.98
C TYR A 237 21.42 3.59 -10.40
N LEU A 238 22.49 2.79 -10.34
CA LEU A 238 22.43 1.36 -10.62
C LEU A 238 21.38 0.63 -9.75
N ALA A 239 21.27 1.01 -8.47
CA ALA A 239 20.24 0.47 -7.58
C ALA A 239 18.82 0.84 -8.05
N GLY A 240 18.62 2.06 -8.57
CA GLY A 240 17.33 2.48 -9.12
C GLY A 240 16.91 1.67 -10.34
N GLU A 241 17.86 1.34 -11.20
CA GLU A 241 17.64 0.49 -12.36
C GLU A 241 17.30 -0.94 -11.96
N LEU A 242 18.07 -1.53 -11.03
CA LEU A 242 17.79 -2.86 -10.50
C LEU A 242 16.43 -2.91 -9.79
N ALA A 243 16.05 -1.86 -9.05
CA ALA A 243 14.72 -1.73 -8.47
C ALA A 243 13.64 -1.66 -9.55
N LEU A 244 13.82 -0.85 -10.60
CA LEU A 244 12.84 -0.71 -11.67
C LEU A 244 12.65 -2.01 -12.45
N VAL A 245 13.74 -2.68 -12.85
CA VAL A 245 13.69 -3.96 -13.55
C VAL A 245 12.99 -5.01 -12.69
N THR A 246 13.36 -5.12 -11.41
CA THR A 246 12.72 -6.04 -10.48
C THR A 246 11.22 -5.73 -10.33
N GLY A 247 10.86 -4.46 -10.18
CA GLY A 247 9.47 -4.02 -10.09
C GLY A 247 8.65 -4.33 -11.34
N ILE A 248 9.22 -4.16 -12.53
CA ILE A 248 8.57 -4.51 -13.81
C ILE A 248 8.37 -6.02 -13.90
N VAL A 249 9.34 -6.84 -13.50
CA VAL A 249 9.19 -8.31 -13.47
C VAL A 249 8.06 -8.73 -12.52
N ILE A 250 8.01 -8.16 -11.32
CA ILE A 250 6.91 -8.41 -10.37
C ILE A 250 5.57 -8.02 -10.99
N TRP A 251 5.49 -6.85 -11.63
CA TRP A 251 4.25 -6.35 -12.21
C TRP A 251 3.75 -7.19 -13.38
N ILE A 252 4.63 -7.52 -14.33
CA ILE A 252 4.32 -8.37 -15.49
C ILE A 252 3.78 -9.72 -15.00
N THR A 253 4.48 -10.38 -14.08
CA THR A 253 4.03 -11.68 -13.56
C THR A 253 2.73 -11.59 -12.76
N SER A 254 2.41 -10.41 -12.22
CA SER A 254 1.16 -10.13 -11.50
C SER A 254 -0.06 -9.85 -12.39
N LEU A 255 0.14 -9.66 -13.71
CA LEU A 255 -0.95 -9.43 -14.64
C LEU A 255 -1.95 -10.60 -14.66
N PRO A 256 -3.27 -10.35 -14.72
CA PRO A 256 -4.29 -11.41 -14.70
C PRO A 256 -4.08 -12.50 -15.75
N GLN A 257 -3.56 -12.13 -16.92
CA GLN A 257 -3.29 -13.02 -18.05
C GLN A 257 -2.22 -14.08 -17.71
N ILE A 258 -1.22 -13.70 -16.92
CA ILE A 258 -0.12 -14.58 -16.50
C ILE A 258 -0.51 -15.31 -15.22
N ARG A 259 -0.92 -14.57 -14.17
CA ARG A 259 -1.25 -15.15 -12.87
C ARG A 259 -2.34 -16.21 -12.92
N ARG A 260 -3.36 -16.05 -13.78
CA ARG A 260 -4.44 -17.05 -13.93
C ARG A 260 -4.00 -18.32 -14.64
N LYS A 261 -2.94 -18.26 -15.47
CA LYS A 261 -2.40 -19.41 -16.22
C LYS A 261 -1.24 -20.09 -15.49
N LYS A 262 -0.42 -19.32 -14.76
CA LYS A 262 0.82 -19.75 -14.11
C LYS A 262 0.91 -19.12 -12.70
N PHE A 263 0.09 -19.60 -11.78
CA PHE A 263 -0.01 -19.05 -10.43
C PHE A 263 1.30 -19.19 -9.64
N GLU A 264 1.99 -20.33 -9.73
CA GLU A 264 3.27 -20.55 -9.04
C GLU A 264 4.33 -19.55 -9.51
N PHE A 265 4.42 -19.32 -10.81
CA PHE A 265 5.36 -18.35 -11.37
C PHE A 265 5.09 -16.94 -10.85
N PHE A 266 3.83 -16.51 -10.83
CA PHE A 266 3.42 -15.28 -10.16
C PHE A 266 3.84 -15.28 -8.69
N TYR A 267 3.52 -16.34 -7.94
CA TYR A 267 3.75 -16.40 -6.51
C TYR A 267 5.24 -16.25 -6.16
N TYR A 268 6.12 -17.00 -6.82
CA TYR A 268 7.57 -16.92 -6.59
C TYR A 268 8.15 -15.60 -7.08
N ALA A 269 7.77 -15.13 -8.27
CA ALA A 269 8.25 -13.84 -8.78
C ALA A 269 7.80 -12.68 -7.89
N HIS A 270 6.61 -12.74 -7.29
CA HIS A 270 6.13 -11.67 -6.41
C HIS A 270 7.00 -11.51 -5.16
N HIS A 271 7.65 -12.58 -4.67
CA HIS A 271 8.59 -12.51 -3.53
C HIS A 271 9.85 -11.68 -3.81
N LEU A 272 10.13 -11.36 -5.07
CA LEU A 272 11.16 -10.40 -5.45
C LEU A 272 10.87 -8.99 -4.89
N TYR A 273 9.71 -8.75 -4.26
CA TYR A 273 9.44 -7.52 -3.49
C TYR A 273 10.55 -7.24 -2.46
N ILE A 274 11.20 -8.27 -1.89
CA ILE A 274 12.31 -8.09 -0.94
C ILE A 274 13.51 -7.44 -1.64
N VAL A 275 13.85 -7.95 -2.83
CA VAL A 275 14.93 -7.41 -3.68
C VAL A 275 14.60 -6.00 -4.14
N PHE A 276 13.34 -5.75 -4.55
CA PHE A 276 12.85 -4.43 -4.89
C PHE A 276 13.00 -3.43 -3.73
N LEU A 277 12.57 -3.79 -2.52
CA LEU A 277 12.66 -2.91 -1.34
C LEU A 277 14.10 -2.60 -0.95
N LEU A 278 15.01 -3.59 -1.08
CA LEU A 278 16.44 -3.40 -0.82
C LEU A 278 17.06 -2.41 -1.81
N PHE A 279 16.83 -2.60 -3.11
CA PHE A 279 17.36 -1.67 -4.11
C PHE A 279 16.68 -0.32 -4.08
N PHE A 280 15.40 -0.24 -3.70
CA PHE A 280 14.71 1.01 -3.43
C PHE A 280 15.36 1.77 -2.27
N LEU A 281 15.73 1.09 -1.18
CA LEU A 281 16.46 1.71 -0.06
C LEU A 281 17.79 2.33 -0.54
N PHE A 282 18.59 1.58 -1.30
CA PHE A 282 19.86 2.08 -1.84
C PHE A 282 19.67 3.22 -2.85
N HIS A 283 18.63 3.14 -3.68
CA HIS A 283 18.34 4.16 -4.67
C HIS A 283 17.81 5.46 -4.05
N ALA A 284 16.79 5.35 -3.21
CA ALA A 284 16.06 6.49 -2.68
C ALA A 284 16.78 7.12 -1.47
N GLY A 285 17.51 6.32 -0.69
CA GLY A 285 18.15 6.73 0.55
C GLY A 285 17.21 6.67 1.76
N ASP A 286 17.77 6.89 2.93
CA ASP A 286 17.12 6.89 4.25
C ASP A 286 15.88 7.80 4.32
N GLN A 287 16.00 9.07 3.92
CA GLN A 287 14.92 10.04 4.03
C GLN A 287 13.65 9.59 3.30
N HIS A 288 13.80 9.00 2.11
CA HIS A 288 12.68 8.49 1.33
C HIS A 288 12.20 7.13 1.84
N PHE A 289 13.11 6.29 2.32
CA PHE A 289 12.77 4.98 2.85
C PHE A 289 11.90 5.08 4.10
N TYR A 290 12.15 6.02 5.01
CA TYR A 290 11.35 6.22 6.22
C TYR A 290 9.88 6.54 5.97
N MET A 291 9.53 7.04 4.79
CA MET A 291 8.15 7.33 4.42
C MET A 291 7.37 6.08 4.01
N VAL A 292 8.08 5.06 3.53
CA VAL A 292 7.51 3.77 3.11
C VAL A 292 7.63 2.73 4.23
N PHE A 293 8.63 2.89 5.10
CA PHE A 293 8.91 2.03 6.23
C PHE A 293 7.68 1.58 7.05
N PRO A 294 6.70 2.44 7.37
CA PRO A 294 5.60 2.05 8.26
C PRO A 294 4.75 0.93 7.64
N GLY A 295 4.53 0.99 6.32
CA GLY A 295 3.85 -0.07 5.58
C GLY A 295 4.67 -1.36 5.55
N ILE A 296 6.00 -1.26 5.37
CA ILE A 296 6.92 -2.40 5.39
C ILE A 296 6.92 -3.07 6.77
N PHE A 297 7.03 -2.27 7.83
CA PHE A 297 7.07 -2.73 9.21
C PHE A 297 5.79 -3.47 9.60
N LEU A 298 4.62 -2.86 9.33
CA LEU A 298 3.33 -3.50 9.59
C LEU A 298 3.16 -4.77 8.76
N PHE A 299 3.60 -4.78 7.50
CA PHE A 299 3.57 -5.99 6.68
C PHE A 299 4.46 -7.11 7.24
N GLY A 300 5.66 -6.77 7.72
CA GLY A 300 6.55 -7.71 8.39
C GLY A 300 5.92 -8.31 9.65
N LEU A 301 5.33 -7.47 10.51
CA LEU A 301 4.61 -7.93 11.70
C LEU A 301 3.41 -8.82 11.37
N ASP A 302 2.58 -8.42 10.40
CA ASP A 302 1.45 -9.21 9.93
C ASP A 302 1.91 -10.58 9.41
N LYS A 303 3.00 -10.63 8.65
CA LYS A 303 3.59 -11.87 8.15
C LYS A 303 4.13 -12.75 9.29
N LEU A 304 4.81 -12.16 10.27
CA LEU A 304 5.30 -12.88 11.45
C LEU A 304 4.16 -13.48 12.26
N PHE A 305 3.10 -12.71 12.53
CA PHE A 305 1.92 -13.23 13.23
C PHE A 305 1.25 -14.37 12.47
N ARG A 306 1.20 -14.33 11.14
CA ARG A 306 0.69 -15.46 10.34
C ARG A 306 1.52 -16.71 10.47
N ILE A 307 2.85 -16.58 10.50
CA ILE A 307 3.75 -17.72 10.67
C ILE A 307 3.52 -18.34 12.05
N ILE A 308 3.46 -17.51 13.10
CA ILE A 308 3.20 -17.98 14.48
C ILE A 308 1.80 -18.61 14.62
N GLN A 309 0.78 -18.05 13.96
CA GLN A 309 -0.59 -18.56 13.99
C GLN A 309 -0.85 -19.72 13.02
N SER A 310 0.09 -20.03 12.13
CA SER A 310 -0.08 -21.13 11.18
C SER A 310 -0.21 -22.44 11.95
N ARG A 311 -1.31 -23.14 11.69
CA ARG A 311 -1.65 -24.41 12.35
C ARG A 311 -1.33 -25.58 11.40
N PRO A 312 -1.11 -26.78 11.94
CA PRO A 312 -0.78 -27.96 11.14
C PRO A 312 -1.87 -28.29 10.12
N GLU A 313 -1.46 -29.05 9.10
CA GLU A 313 -2.26 -29.47 7.96
C GLU A 313 -3.58 -30.10 8.41
N THR A 314 -4.69 -29.55 7.91
CA THR A 314 -6.02 -30.16 8.08
C THR A 314 -6.30 -31.09 6.91
N CYS A 315 -6.66 -32.34 7.18
CA CYS A 315 -7.12 -33.24 6.12
C CYS A 315 -8.51 -32.83 5.62
N ILE A 316 -8.80 -33.01 4.34
CA ILE A 316 -10.14 -32.83 3.79
C ILE A 316 -10.95 -34.10 4.06
N LEU A 317 -12.09 -33.99 4.75
CA LEU A 317 -12.98 -35.14 5.01
C LEU A 317 -13.81 -35.50 3.78
N SER A 318 -14.30 -34.49 3.06
CA SER A 318 -15.10 -34.69 1.85
C SER A 318 -15.02 -33.45 0.95
N ALA A 319 -15.13 -33.67 -0.36
CA ALA A 319 -15.30 -32.61 -1.35
C ALA A 319 -16.41 -32.99 -2.33
N ARG A 320 -17.36 -32.08 -2.57
CA ARG A 320 -18.47 -32.29 -3.52
C ARG A 320 -18.57 -31.09 -4.46
N VAL A 321 -18.73 -31.37 -5.76
CA VAL A 321 -19.01 -30.33 -6.77
C VAL A 321 -20.51 -30.27 -7.01
N HIS A 322 -21.10 -29.11 -6.77
CA HIS A 322 -22.52 -28.85 -7.01
C HIS A 322 -22.77 -28.52 -8.49
N PRO A 323 -24.00 -28.73 -9.01
CA PRO A 323 -24.34 -28.45 -10.42
C PRO A 323 -24.06 -27.00 -10.86
N ASN A 324 -24.06 -26.05 -9.92
CA ASN A 324 -23.74 -24.64 -10.15
C ASN A 324 -22.23 -24.34 -10.13
N ARG A 325 -21.37 -25.37 -10.20
CA ARG A 325 -19.89 -25.30 -10.08
C ARG A 325 -19.39 -24.78 -8.73
N ALA A 326 -20.23 -24.73 -7.70
CA ALA A 326 -19.76 -24.51 -6.33
C ALA A 326 -19.07 -25.78 -5.82
N ILE A 327 -17.98 -25.62 -5.07
CA ILE A 327 -17.28 -26.71 -4.41
C ILE A 327 -17.61 -26.63 -2.93
N GLU A 328 -18.17 -27.71 -2.41
CA GLU A 328 -18.36 -27.96 -1.00
C GLU A 328 -17.16 -28.74 -0.48
N VAL A 329 -16.50 -28.22 0.55
CA VAL A 329 -15.37 -28.90 1.21
C VAL A 329 -15.69 -29.04 2.69
N ILE A 330 -15.53 -30.24 3.23
CA ILE A 330 -15.77 -30.57 4.64
C ILE A 330 -14.42 -30.79 5.32
N LEU A 331 -14.15 -30.05 6.40
CA LEU A 331 -12.92 -30.16 7.19
C LEU A 331 -13.21 -30.66 8.62
N PRO A 332 -12.27 -31.36 9.26
CA PRO A 332 -12.42 -31.82 10.63
C PRO A 332 -12.40 -30.65 11.60
N LYS A 333 -13.27 -30.71 12.62
CA LYS A 333 -13.33 -29.71 13.68
C LYS A 333 -12.22 -29.97 14.70
N ASP A 334 -11.41 -28.94 14.98
CA ASP A 334 -10.41 -28.99 16.05
C ASP A 334 -11.12 -28.93 17.42
N PRO A 335 -11.02 -29.97 18.27
CA PRO A 335 -11.72 -30.02 19.56
C PRO A 335 -11.29 -28.91 20.53
N SER A 336 -10.09 -28.34 20.34
CA SER A 336 -9.51 -27.30 21.20
C SER A 336 -9.98 -25.88 20.87
N LYS A 337 -10.77 -25.70 19.81
CA LYS A 337 -11.20 -24.39 19.31
C LYS A 337 -12.71 -24.20 19.46
N PHE A 338 -13.09 -23.38 20.44
CA PHE A 338 -14.39 -22.72 20.44
C PHE A 338 -14.34 -21.54 19.46
N LEU A 339 -14.60 -21.78 18.16
CA LEU A 339 -14.68 -20.70 17.17
C LEU A 339 -15.99 -19.92 17.39
N SER A 340 -15.90 -18.64 17.74
CA SER A 340 -17.06 -17.76 17.80
C SER A 340 -17.61 -17.47 16.39
N LEU A 341 -18.94 -17.42 16.31
CA LEU A 341 -19.81 -17.31 15.12
C LEU A 341 -19.59 -16.02 14.27
N LEU A 342 -18.42 -15.81 13.68
CA LEU A 342 -18.15 -14.63 12.84
C LEU A 342 -17.52 -15.00 11.50
N SER A 343 -18.26 -15.74 10.68
CA SER A 343 -17.97 -15.77 9.24
C SER A 343 -19.25 -16.01 8.44
N HIS A 344 -19.54 -15.09 7.52
CA HIS A 344 -20.86 -14.88 6.93
C HIS A 344 -21.29 -15.90 5.86
N HIS A 345 -20.62 -17.05 5.73
CA HIS A 345 -20.88 -18.11 4.73
C HIS A 345 -20.74 -19.53 5.31
N PHE A 346 -21.03 -19.71 6.61
CA PHE A 346 -20.78 -20.97 7.30
C PHE A 346 -22.08 -21.58 7.79
N GLN A 347 -22.39 -22.78 7.29
CA GLN A 347 -23.43 -23.64 7.83
C GLN A 347 -22.75 -24.69 8.73
N TRP A 348 -23.08 -24.70 10.01
CA TRP A 348 -22.45 -25.56 11.00
C TRP A 348 -23.25 -26.86 11.17
N TYR A 349 -22.56 -27.99 11.12
CA TYR A 349 -23.09 -29.28 11.59
C TYR A 349 -22.26 -29.77 12.78
N HIS A 350 -22.84 -30.66 13.59
CA HIS A 350 -22.36 -31.06 14.93
C HIS A 350 -20.84 -31.32 14.99
N ASP A 351 -20.27 -31.94 13.95
CA ASP A 351 -18.85 -32.35 13.89
C ASP A 351 -18.07 -31.80 12.69
N SER A 352 -18.61 -30.83 11.93
CA SER A 352 -18.03 -30.43 10.64
C SER A 352 -18.27 -28.98 10.25
N ILE A 353 -17.29 -28.40 9.55
CA ILE A 353 -17.39 -27.07 8.93
C ILE A 353 -17.58 -27.24 7.42
N VAL A 354 -18.69 -26.73 6.89
CA VAL A 354 -19.00 -26.76 5.45
C VAL A 354 -18.54 -25.46 4.81
N PHE A 355 -17.60 -25.54 3.87
CA PHE A 355 -17.16 -24.40 3.07
C PHE A 355 -17.90 -24.40 1.74
N TYR A 356 -18.67 -23.35 1.47
CA TYR A 356 -19.18 -23.07 0.14
C TYR A 356 -18.23 -22.08 -0.55
N THR A 357 -17.43 -22.55 -1.49
CA THR A 357 -16.70 -21.66 -2.39
C THR A 357 -17.32 -21.73 -3.78
N LYS A 358 -17.89 -20.60 -4.22
CA LYS A 358 -18.29 -20.43 -5.62
C LYS A 358 -17.06 -19.98 -6.37
N PHE A 359 -16.37 -20.92 -7.02
CA PHE A 359 -15.41 -20.54 -8.05
C PHE A 359 -16.22 -19.93 -9.19
N LEU A 360 -16.26 -18.60 -9.27
CA LEU A 360 -16.58 -17.92 -10.51
C LEU A 360 -15.46 -18.29 -11.49
N SER A 361 -15.65 -19.39 -12.23
CA SER A 361 -14.89 -19.60 -13.45
C SER A 361 -15.25 -18.43 -14.37
N TYR A 362 -14.39 -17.41 -14.41
CA TYR A 362 -14.32 -16.52 -15.56
C TYR A 362 -13.71 -17.32 -16.72
N GLN A 363 -14.45 -18.33 -17.18
CA GLN A 363 -14.36 -18.90 -18.50
C GLN A 363 -15.66 -18.51 -19.19
N SER A 364 -15.52 -17.92 -20.38
CA SER A 364 -16.52 -17.18 -21.15
C SER A 364 -16.83 -15.79 -20.59
N GLN A 365 -16.10 -14.78 -21.05
CA GLN A 365 -16.60 -13.81 -22.04
C GLN A 365 -15.37 -13.29 -22.80
N VAL A 366 -15.48 -13.29 -24.14
CA VAL A 366 -14.42 -13.10 -25.15
C VAL A 366 -13.63 -11.81 -24.96
#